data_AF-A1ARU3-F1
#
_entry.id   AF-A1ARU3-F1
#
_cell.length_a   1.000
_cell.length_b   1.000
_cell.length_c   1.000
_cell.angle_alpha   90.00
_cell.angle_beta   90.00
_cell.angle_gamma   90.00
#
_symmetry.space_group_name_H-M   'P 1'
#
loop_
_entity.id
_entity.type
_entity.pdbx_description
1 polymer ?
#
loop_
_entity_poly.entity_id
_entity_poly.type
_entity_poly.pdbx_seq_one_letter_code
_entity_poly.pdbx_strand_id
1 'polypeptide(L)'
;MKIPIVMKTWAGSESYDFLYIFKSISSILSSNLPSCVELVIYDDCSTDSRMTDFFDKVLRSDSRVRVVRNHINRGPNAGQEHAFSMVCQEYNDAPFYVNVDDDVVYHRDWFSRLSGAYNDFIADERNGIFSALNMPFRREHSIERLNGRTYLLKWKQPALNWLIPRKVYEDVGPFRDEGIAYDTAYTHWSRLKNYPIICMTPSYVQNIGLQGAYAKGSMTTSRDFLGEGGGYGKLRQFLNAIKYDISRLPSFVRDRSSCLPKIIAPIRWGNEFVFEGENINGENIAFYLLDSYLKLGWRIDEIESRFNSVKTWQIKSPLQLISINKTNNISERFIDANWKFMPNIRECKELQLNNISVGKIFKSIYASIADMHRNMIAHNKIRNDNLYFDADSSCCHLAWFGFEPYQGLININNVRSLLNSYCCAVDRWATDELKEKKAISSIQTYAPEIFDGCGANCASDVYSIGALLASYVDDDVNTIDQFKTRRQQWDQGYIPEKLGEFSPVVRKALNPSPGNRYSNVIDMAKDFFKVATV
;
A
#
# COMPACT_ATOMS: atom_id res chain seq x y z
N MET A 1 -1.99 -33.90 -9.48
CA MET A 1 -1.57 -32.54 -9.14
C MET A 1 -1.35 -31.75 -10.40
N LYS A 2 -2.19 -30.74 -10.65
CA LYS A 2 -2.02 -29.78 -11.75
C LYS A 2 -1.35 -28.51 -11.22
N ILE A 3 -0.56 -27.84 -12.04
CA ILE A 3 0.07 -26.55 -11.70
C ILE A 3 -0.63 -25.46 -12.51
N PRO A 4 -1.32 -24.50 -11.88
CA PRO A 4 -2.00 -23.45 -12.60
C PRO A 4 -1.04 -22.32 -13.00
N ILE A 5 -1.13 -21.92 -14.27
CA ILE A 5 -0.66 -20.63 -14.77
C ILE A 5 -1.90 -19.76 -14.96
N VAL A 6 -1.98 -18.63 -14.25
CA VAL A 6 -3.10 -17.69 -14.28
C VAL A 6 -2.71 -16.49 -15.13
N MET A 7 -3.47 -16.26 -16.19
CA MET A 7 -3.35 -15.07 -17.03
C MET A 7 -4.63 -14.25 -16.92
N LYS A 8 -4.57 -13.06 -16.34
CA LYS A 8 -5.66 -12.09 -16.46
C LYS A 8 -5.53 -11.37 -17.79
N THR A 9 -6.60 -11.34 -18.57
CA THR A 9 -6.63 -10.63 -19.87
C THR A 9 -7.76 -9.63 -19.92
N TRP A 10 -7.57 -8.53 -20.66
CA TRP A 10 -8.66 -7.65 -21.08
C TRP A 10 -8.31 -6.96 -22.39
N ALA A 11 -9.16 -7.10 -23.40
CA ALA A 11 -9.05 -6.36 -24.65
C ALA A 11 -10.22 -5.40 -24.87
N GLY A 12 -9.92 -4.11 -25.02
CA GLY A 12 -10.87 -3.08 -25.41
C GLY A 12 -11.14 -3.08 -26.91
N SER A 13 -11.38 -1.91 -27.48
CA SER A 13 -11.54 -1.72 -28.93
C SER A 13 -10.21 -1.51 -29.67
N GLU A 14 -9.11 -1.40 -28.94
CA GLU A 14 -7.83 -1.01 -29.51
C GLU A 14 -7.08 -2.20 -30.10
N SER A 15 -6.53 -2.01 -31.31
CA SER A 15 -5.91 -3.11 -32.06
C SER A 15 -4.74 -3.78 -31.33
N TYR A 16 -4.01 -3.04 -30.50
CA TYR A 16 -2.83 -3.51 -29.79
C TYR A 16 -3.17 -4.42 -28.60
N ASP A 17 -4.33 -4.26 -27.95
CA ASP A 17 -4.75 -5.08 -26.81
C ASP A 17 -4.80 -6.56 -27.21
N PHE A 18 -5.53 -6.86 -28.29
CA PHE A 18 -5.60 -8.21 -28.85
C PHE A 18 -4.21 -8.73 -29.28
N LEU A 19 -3.36 -7.88 -29.85
CA LEU A 19 -2.06 -8.30 -30.35
C LEU A 19 -1.13 -8.74 -29.22
N TYR A 20 -1.17 -8.06 -28.07
CA TYR A 20 -0.45 -8.44 -26.87
C TYR A 20 -0.90 -9.82 -26.39
N ILE A 21 -2.20 -9.97 -26.15
CA ILE A 21 -2.79 -11.22 -25.68
C ILE A 21 -2.49 -12.39 -26.62
N PHE A 22 -2.65 -12.17 -27.93
CA PHE A 22 -2.34 -13.14 -28.97
C PHE A 22 -0.87 -13.60 -28.90
N LYS A 23 0.08 -12.66 -28.83
CA LYS A 23 1.52 -12.97 -28.76
C LYS A 23 1.87 -13.68 -27.46
N SER A 24 1.32 -13.23 -26.34
CA SER A 24 1.57 -13.80 -25.02
C SER A 24 1.11 -15.24 -24.94
N ILE A 25 -0.17 -15.51 -25.22
CA ILE A 25 -0.72 -16.87 -25.21
C ILE A 25 0.02 -17.76 -26.20
N SER A 26 0.28 -17.29 -27.43
CA SER A 26 1.01 -18.08 -28.42
C SER A 26 2.41 -18.47 -27.95
N SER A 27 3.14 -17.55 -27.31
CA SER A 27 4.49 -17.83 -26.79
C SER A 27 4.49 -18.79 -25.59
N ILE A 28 3.48 -18.71 -24.71
CA ILE A 28 3.30 -19.65 -23.60
C ILE A 28 3.04 -21.06 -24.15
N LEU A 29 2.09 -21.22 -25.07
CA LEU A 29 1.72 -22.52 -25.61
C LEU A 29 2.82 -23.15 -26.47
N SER A 30 3.65 -22.32 -27.09
CA SER A 30 4.84 -22.76 -27.83
C SER A 30 6.06 -23.06 -26.94
N SER A 31 5.95 -22.83 -25.62
CA SER A 31 7.02 -23.14 -24.68
C SER A 31 6.98 -24.59 -24.19
N ASN A 32 8.07 -25.05 -23.57
CA ASN A 32 8.23 -26.42 -23.08
C ASN A 32 7.45 -26.66 -21.77
N LEU A 33 6.15 -26.32 -21.73
CA LEU A 33 5.30 -26.56 -20.56
C LEU A 33 5.04 -28.06 -20.37
N PRO A 34 5.23 -28.62 -19.17
CA PRO A 34 4.92 -30.01 -18.89
C PRO A 34 3.41 -30.27 -18.94
N SER A 35 3.01 -31.53 -19.11
CA SER A 35 1.60 -31.93 -19.21
C SER A 35 0.79 -31.71 -17.92
N CYS A 36 1.46 -31.56 -16.77
CA CYS A 36 0.82 -31.24 -15.50
C CYS A 36 0.46 -29.75 -15.34
N VAL A 37 0.88 -28.88 -16.26
CA VAL A 37 0.58 -27.45 -16.22
C VAL A 37 -0.71 -27.16 -16.98
N GLU A 38 -1.54 -26.29 -16.41
CA GLU A 38 -2.78 -25.79 -17.01
C GLU A 38 -2.74 -24.27 -17.07
N LEU A 39 -3.00 -23.70 -18.25
CA LEU A 39 -3.14 -22.26 -18.46
C LEU A 39 -4.60 -21.85 -18.27
N VAL A 40 -4.86 -21.13 -17.19
CA VAL A 40 -6.16 -20.53 -16.86
C VAL A 40 -6.16 -19.08 -17.33
N ILE A 41 -6.84 -18.82 -18.44
CA ILE A 41 -7.06 -17.48 -18.98
C ILE A 41 -8.32 -16.92 -18.34
N TYR A 42 -8.15 -15.86 -17.56
CA TYR A 42 -9.22 -15.11 -16.95
C TYR A 42 -9.51 -13.85 -17.78
N ASP A 43 -10.55 -13.92 -18.61
CA ASP A 43 -10.98 -12.81 -19.44
C ASP A 43 -11.90 -11.86 -18.66
N ASP A 44 -11.36 -10.70 -18.29
CA ASP A 44 -12.04 -9.70 -17.47
C ASP A 44 -12.94 -8.78 -18.31
N CYS A 45 -13.88 -9.39 -19.04
CA CYS A 45 -14.86 -8.73 -19.91
C CYS A 45 -14.21 -8.00 -21.10
N SER A 46 -13.42 -8.71 -21.91
CA SER A 46 -12.97 -8.18 -23.21
C SER A 46 -14.15 -7.85 -24.13
N THR A 47 -14.05 -6.72 -24.83
CA THR A 47 -15.05 -6.26 -25.80
C THR A 47 -14.58 -6.44 -27.25
N ASP A 48 -13.31 -6.78 -27.47
CA ASP A 48 -12.79 -7.06 -28.80
C ASP A 48 -13.44 -8.32 -29.40
N SER A 49 -14.09 -8.18 -30.55
CA SER A 49 -14.81 -9.29 -31.20
C SER A 49 -13.89 -10.45 -31.60
N ARG A 50 -12.60 -10.20 -31.82
CA ARG A 50 -11.62 -11.21 -32.21
C ARG A 50 -11.27 -12.17 -31.07
N MET A 51 -11.50 -11.78 -29.81
CA MET A 51 -11.14 -12.56 -28.63
C MET A 51 -11.94 -13.86 -28.53
N THR A 52 -13.23 -13.83 -28.89
CA THR A 52 -14.09 -15.02 -28.82
C THR A 52 -13.56 -16.11 -29.74
N ASP A 53 -13.35 -15.78 -31.01
CA ASP A 53 -12.83 -16.74 -32.01
C ASP A 53 -11.42 -17.22 -31.66
N PHE A 54 -10.58 -16.33 -31.13
CA PHE A 54 -9.22 -16.68 -30.71
C PHE A 54 -9.23 -17.68 -29.55
N PHE A 55 -10.00 -17.43 -28.50
CA PHE A 55 -10.12 -18.32 -27.36
C PHE A 55 -10.71 -19.68 -27.75
N ASP A 56 -11.74 -19.70 -28.59
CA ASP A 56 -12.35 -20.93 -29.09
C ASP A 56 -11.34 -21.77 -29.89
N LYS A 57 -10.51 -21.11 -30.71
CA LYS A 57 -9.43 -21.77 -31.44
C LYS A 57 -8.38 -22.36 -30.50
N VAL A 58 -7.95 -21.60 -29.49
CA VAL A 58 -6.94 -22.04 -28.52
C VAL A 58 -7.44 -23.25 -27.74
N LEU A 59 -8.68 -23.20 -27.21
CA LEU A 59 -9.32 -24.30 -26.47
C LEU A 59 -9.40 -25.60 -27.28
N ARG A 60 -9.64 -25.51 -28.59
CA ARG A 60 -9.66 -26.69 -29.49
C ARG A 60 -8.26 -27.23 -29.78
N SER A 61 -7.24 -26.37 -29.74
CA SER A 61 -5.87 -26.72 -30.13
C SER A 61 -5.01 -27.26 -28.99
N ASP A 62 -5.30 -26.89 -27.74
CA ASP A 62 -4.48 -27.27 -26.59
C ASP A 62 -5.36 -27.59 -25.37
N SER A 63 -5.38 -28.86 -24.98
CA SER A 63 -6.17 -29.36 -23.84
C SER A 63 -5.72 -28.82 -22.48
N ARG A 64 -4.56 -28.15 -22.41
CA ARG A 64 -4.06 -27.53 -21.18
C ARG A 64 -4.64 -26.13 -20.95
N VAL A 65 -5.48 -25.62 -21.86
CA VAL A 65 -6.04 -24.27 -21.75
C VAL A 65 -7.46 -24.33 -21.20
N ARG A 66 -7.74 -23.44 -20.25
CA ARG A 66 -9.09 -23.13 -19.78
C ARG A 66 -9.33 -21.64 -19.85
N VAL A 67 -10.51 -21.23 -20.30
CA VAL A 67 -10.91 -19.83 -20.39
C VAL A 67 -12.09 -19.59 -19.44
N VAL A 68 -11.95 -18.62 -18.55
CA VAL A 68 -12.99 -18.14 -17.64
C VAL A 68 -13.37 -16.73 -18.08
N ARG A 69 -14.62 -16.54 -18.54
CA ARG A 69 -15.10 -15.24 -19.01
C ARG A 69 -15.92 -14.55 -17.93
N ASN A 70 -15.54 -13.33 -17.60
CA ASN A 70 -16.19 -12.49 -16.62
C ASN A 70 -17.23 -11.59 -17.32
N HIS A 71 -18.38 -11.35 -16.67
CA HIS A 71 -19.45 -10.52 -17.26
C HIS A 71 -19.27 -9.01 -17.03
N ILE A 72 -18.36 -8.64 -16.13
CA ILE A 72 -18.09 -7.26 -15.74
C ILE A 72 -16.58 -7.08 -15.72
N ASN A 73 -16.09 -5.99 -16.30
CA ASN A 73 -14.70 -5.59 -16.16
C ASN A 73 -14.46 -5.12 -14.72
N ARG A 74 -13.78 -5.94 -13.93
CA ARG A 74 -13.44 -5.62 -12.53
C ARG A 74 -12.25 -4.67 -12.42
N GLY A 75 -11.52 -4.44 -13.51
CA GLY A 75 -10.30 -3.65 -13.52
C GLY A 75 -9.06 -4.46 -13.12
N PRO A 76 -7.86 -3.85 -13.20
CA PRO A 76 -6.59 -4.56 -13.06
C PRO A 76 -6.43 -5.23 -11.69
N ASN A 77 -6.74 -4.53 -10.59
CA ASN A 77 -6.51 -5.05 -9.24
C ASN A 77 -7.59 -6.02 -8.79
N ALA A 78 -8.86 -5.59 -8.74
CA ALA A 78 -9.95 -6.43 -8.28
C ALA A 78 -10.18 -7.66 -9.18
N GLY A 79 -9.90 -7.55 -10.48
CA GLY A 79 -9.91 -8.71 -11.37
C GLY A 79 -8.79 -9.70 -11.08
N GLN A 80 -7.59 -9.22 -10.72
CA GLN A 80 -6.46 -10.07 -10.31
C GLN A 80 -6.74 -10.79 -8.99
N GLU A 81 -7.26 -10.07 -8.00
CA GLU A 81 -7.70 -10.63 -6.71
C GLU A 81 -8.72 -11.76 -6.92
N HIS A 82 -9.72 -11.53 -7.77
CA HIS A 82 -10.75 -12.54 -8.05
C HIS A 82 -10.19 -13.75 -8.81
N ALA A 83 -9.39 -13.52 -9.87
CA ALA A 83 -8.79 -14.59 -10.67
C ALA A 83 -7.92 -15.51 -9.82
N PHE A 84 -7.08 -14.95 -8.95
CA PHE A 84 -6.21 -15.74 -8.08
C PHE A 84 -6.98 -16.44 -6.97
N SER A 85 -7.98 -15.80 -6.36
CA SER A 85 -8.81 -16.43 -5.33
C SER A 85 -9.48 -17.71 -5.84
N MET A 86 -10.05 -17.66 -7.05
CA MET A 86 -10.63 -18.81 -7.72
C MET A 86 -9.60 -19.92 -7.94
N VAL A 87 -8.42 -19.59 -8.48
CA VAL A 87 -7.37 -20.58 -8.75
C VAL A 87 -6.81 -21.19 -7.47
N CYS A 88 -6.61 -20.42 -6.40
CA CYS A 88 -6.13 -20.98 -5.14
C CYS A 88 -7.15 -21.95 -4.51
N GLN A 89 -8.45 -21.74 -4.72
CA GLN A 89 -9.49 -22.65 -4.25
C GLN A 89 -9.54 -23.95 -5.08
N GLU A 90 -9.46 -23.84 -6.41
CA GLU A 90 -9.55 -24.98 -7.32
C GLU A 90 -8.29 -25.85 -7.34
N TYR A 91 -7.11 -25.24 -7.21
CA TYR A 91 -5.80 -25.91 -7.26
C TYR A 91 -5.17 -25.95 -5.87
N ASN A 92 -5.96 -26.34 -4.88
CA ASN A 92 -5.55 -26.37 -3.48
C ASN A 92 -4.54 -27.47 -3.14
N ASP A 93 -4.08 -28.26 -4.12
CA ASP A 93 -2.99 -29.23 -3.99
C ASP A 93 -1.71 -28.76 -4.70
N ALA A 94 -1.74 -27.65 -5.41
CA ALA A 94 -0.60 -27.14 -6.15
C ALA A 94 0.51 -26.64 -5.20
N PRO A 95 1.80 -26.95 -5.49
CA PRO A 95 2.92 -26.49 -4.66
C PRO A 95 3.18 -24.98 -4.81
N PHE A 96 2.77 -24.42 -5.94
CA PHE A 96 2.90 -23.01 -6.28
C PHE A 96 1.89 -22.63 -7.35
N TYR A 97 1.62 -21.33 -7.44
CA TYR A 97 0.79 -20.70 -8.46
C TYR A 97 1.67 -19.85 -9.36
N VAL A 98 1.37 -19.75 -10.66
CA VAL A 98 2.13 -18.89 -11.57
C VAL A 98 1.23 -17.78 -12.12
N ASN A 99 1.51 -16.52 -11.78
CA ASN A 99 0.93 -15.36 -12.42
C ASN A 99 1.69 -15.04 -13.70
N VAL A 100 0.98 -14.73 -14.78
CA VAL A 100 1.54 -14.26 -16.05
C VAL A 100 0.71 -13.10 -16.59
N ASP A 101 1.38 -12.08 -17.12
CA ASP A 101 0.69 -10.96 -17.78
C ASP A 101 0.47 -11.26 -19.27
N ASP A 102 -0.57 -10.61 -19.81
CA ASP A 102 -1.07 -10.76 -21.18
C ASP A 102 -0.36 -9.90 -22.22
N ASP A 103 0.71 -9.21 -21.79
CA ASP A 103 1.57 -8.35 -22.59
C ASP A 103 3.05 -8.76 -22.50
N VAL A 104 3.32 -10.05 -22.28
CA VAL A 104 4.65 -10.63 -22.12
C VAL A 104 4.89 -11.76 -23.12
N VAL A 105 6.07 -11.80 -23.73
CA VAL A 105 6.54 -12.93 -24.55
C VAL A 105 7.45 -13.83 -23.72
N TYR A 106 7.18 -15.14 -23.78
CA TYR A 106 7.83 -16.14 -22.95
C TYR A 106 8.86 -16.96 -23.77
N HIS A 107 10.10 -17.06 -23.29
CA HIS A 107 11.13 -17.91 -23.90
C HIS A 107 10.77 -19.39 -23.75
N ARG A 108 11.09 -20.28 -24.71
CA ARG A 108 10.70 -21.71 -24.65
C ARG A 108 11.02 -22.45 -23.34
N ASP A 109 12.08 -22.02 -22.64
CA ASP A 109 12.57 -22.61 -21.39
C ASP A 109 12.22 -21.81 -20.12
N TRP A 110 11.34 -20.81 -20.21
CA TRP A 110 11.03 -19.90 -19.09
C TRP A 110 10.53 -20.66 -17.84
N PHE A 111 9.60 -21.59 -18.03
CA PHE A 111 8.94 -22.30 -16.93
C PHE A 111 9.88 -23.30 -16.25
N SER A 112 10.71 -24.02 -17.04
CA SER A 112 11.69 -24.96 -16.50
C SER A 112 12.79 -24.26 -15.70
N ARG A 113 13.21 -23.07 -16.16
CA ARG A 113 14.15 -22.21 -15.44
C ARG A 113 13.54 -21.68 -14.15
N LEU A 114 12.30 -21.19 -14.21
CA LEU A 114 11.57 -20.65 -13.05
C LEU A 114 11.32 -21.73 -11.98
N SER A 115 10.87 -22.91 -12.40
CA SER A 115 10.70 -24.08 -11.52
C SER A 115 12.04 -24.58 -10.97
N GLY A 116 13.11 -24.50 -11.76
CA GLY A 116 14.46 -24.81 -11.32
C GLY A 116 14.93 -23.87 -10.20
N ALA A 117 14.67 -22.57 -10.32
CA ALA A 117 14.97 -21.59 -9.27
C ALA A 117 14.19 -21.87 -7.99
N TYR A 118 12.91 -22.19 -8.11
CA TYR A 118 12.08 -22.62 -6.98
C TYR A 118 12.68 -23.83 -6.26
N ASN A 119 13.04 -24.88 -7.00
CA ASN A 119 13.64 -26.09 -6.43
C ASN A 119 15.00 -25.81 -5.76
N ASP A 120 15.83 -24.94 -6.35
CA ASP A 120 17.14 -24.57 -5.79
C ASP A 120 17.00 -23.90 -4.41
N PHE A 121 16.02 -23.01 -4.24
CA PHE A 121 15.78 -22.31 -2.97
C PHE A 121 15.08 -23.17 -1.92
N ILE A 122 14.08 -23.98 -2.33
CA ILE A 122 13.39 -24.89 -1.41
C ILE A 122 14.33 -25.95 -0.86
N ALA A 123 15.28 -26.45 -1.67
CA ALA A 123 16.31 -27.38 -1.21
C ALA A 123 17.23 -26.77 -0.13
N ASP A 124 17.32 -25.44 -0.08
CA ASP A 124 18.09 -24.68 0.91
C ASP A 124 17.18 -24.08 2.01
N GLU A 125 15.96 -24.61 2.16
CA GLU A 125 14.95 -24.18 3.13
C GLU A 125 14.56 -22.68 3.04
N ARG A 126 14.81 -22.05 1.89
CA ARG A 126 14.49 -20.64 1.64
C ARG A 126 13.36 -20.50 0.65
N ASN A 127 12.67 -19.37 0.73
CA ASN A 127 11.48 -19.13 -0.06
C ASN A 127 11.35 -17.66 -0.46
N GLY A 128 10.52 -17.40 -1.47
CA GLY A 128 10.30 -16.08 -2.03
C GLY A 128 9.37 -16.18 -3.24
N ILE A 129 9.16 -15.05 -3.90
CA ILE A 129 8.44 -15.02 -5.18
C ILE A 129 9.46 -15.12 -6.29
N PHE A 130 9.31 -16.06 -7.21
CA PHE A 130 10.29 -16.28 -8.27
C PHE A 130 9.84 -15.57 -9.54
N SER A 131 10.77 -14.95 -10.25
CA SER A 131 10.48 -14.29 -11.52
C SER A 131 11.55 -14.59 -12.57
N ALA A 132 11.08 -14.92 -13.77
CA ALA A 132 11.97 -15.04 -14.93
C ALA A 132 12.33 -13.69 -15.56
N LEU A 133 11.81 -12.60 -15.01
CA LEU A 133 12.15 -11.24 -15.39
C LEU A 133 13.18 -10.67 -14.42
N ASN A 134 14.27 -10.14 -14.96
CA ASN A 134 15.12 -9.18 -14.29
C ASN A 134 14.93 -7.80 -14.96
N MET A 135 14.53 -6.81 -14.18
CA MET A 135 14.58 -5.40 -14.59
C MET A 135 15.85 -4.76 -14.03
N PRO A 136 16.89 -4.48 -14.84
CA PRO A 136 18.19 -4.03 -14.34
C PRO A 136 18.15 -2.71 -13.56
N PHE A 137 17.19 -1.84 -13.85
CA PHE A 137 17.05 -0.55 -13.17
C PHE A 137 16.41 -0.64 -11.78
N ARG A 138 15.78 -1.78 -11.45
CA ARG A 138 15.35 -2.13 -10.08
C ARG A 138 16.51 -2.85 -9.42
N ARG A 139 17.16 -2.19 -8.47
CA ARG A 139 18.38 -2.70 -7.84
C ARG A 139 18.05 -3.91 -6.96
N GLU A 140 18.88 -4.92 -7.06
CA GLU A 140 18.92 -6.04 -6.12
C GLU A 140 19.51 -5.61 -4.78
N HIS A 141 18.96 -6.12 -3.68
CA HIS A 141 19.55 -5.94 -2.35
C HIS A 141 20.57 -7.04 -2.03
N SER A 142 20.51 -8.16 -2.74
CA SER A 142 21.45 -9.27 -2.61
C SER A 142 21.60 -10.01 -3.93
N ILE A 143 22.79 -10.57 -4.14
CA ILE A 143 23.10 -11.47 -5.27
C ILE A 143 23.50 -12.81 -4.66
N GLU A 144 22.84 -13.86 -5.11
CA GLU A 144 23.07 -15.20 -4.59
C GLU A 144 23.48 -16.16 -5.69
N ARG A 145 24.24 -17.20 -5.29
CA ARG A 145 24.66 -18.26 -6.19
C ARG A 145 24.27 -19.61 -5.60
N LEU A 146 23.35 -20.31 -6.24
CA LEU A 146 22.93 -21.66 -5.86
C LEU A 146 23.01 -22.56 -7.08
N ASN A 147 23.54 -23.78 -6.89
CA ASN A 147 23.65 -24.80 -7.94
C ASN A 147 24.26 -24.26 -9.26
N GLY A 148 25.28 -23.40 -9.14
CA GLY A 148 25.98 -22.79 -10.29
C GLY A 148 25.19 -21.71 -11.04
N ARG A 149 24.00 -21.33 -10.56
CA ARG A 149 23.17 -20.26 -11.13
C ARG A 149 23.26 -19.02 -10.26
N THR A 150 23.10 -17.85 -10.87
CA THR A 150 23.06 -16.56 -10.15
C THR A 150 21.62 -16.06 -10.08
N TYR A 151 21.23 -15.62 -8.89
CA TYR A 151 19.92 -15.08 -8.57
C TYR A 151 20.07 -13.66 -8.02
N LEU A 152 19.19 -12.77 -8.45
CA LEU A 152 19.14 -11.39 -7.98
C LEU A 152 17.94 -11.25 -7.05
N LEU A 153 18.18 -11.00 -5.77
CA LEU A 153 17.12 -10.84 -4.79
C LEU A 153 16.72 -9.37 -4.72
N LYS A 154 15.44 -9.11 -4.94
CA LYS A 154 14.87 -7.76 -5.01
C LYS A 154 13.71 -7.65 -4.04
N TRP A 155 13.53 -6.47 -3.45
CA TRP A 155 12.29 -6.20 -2.69
C TRP A 155 11.12 -5.82 -3.59
N LYS A 156 11.41 -5.42 -4.83
CA LYS A 156 10.41 -4.93 -5.76
C LYS A 156 10.74 -5.31 -7.19
N GLN A 157 9.75 -5.91 -7.84
CA GLN A 157 9.78 -6.35 -9.24
C GLN A 157 8.32 -6.39 -9.71
N PRO A 158 7.98 -6.03 -10.96
CA PRO A 158 6.60 -6.13 -11.39
C PRO A 158 6.16 -7.59 -11.51
N ALA A 159 4.87 -7.85 -11.34
CA ALA A 159 4.29 -9.18 -11.33
C ALA A 159 4.08 -9.82 -12.71
N LEU A 160 4.90 -9.46 -13.70
CA LEU A 160 4.73 -9.89 -15.10
C LEU A 160 4.78 -11.41 -15.29
N ASN A 161 5.50 -12.12 -14.42
CA ASN A 161 5.63 -13.58 -14.48
C ASN A 161 6.04 -14.22 -13.13
N TRP A 162 5.25 -14.03 -12.08
CA TRP A 162 5.57 -14.54 -10.76
C TRP A 162 5.20 -16.01 -10.59
N LEU A 163 6.15 -16.84 -10.13
CA LEU A 163 5.84 -18.10 -9.46
C LEU A 163 5.79 -17.81 -7.95
N ILE A 164 4.62 -18.04 -7.36
CA ILE A 164 4.32 -17.78 -5.96
C ILE A 164 4.13 -19.13 -5.26
N PRO A 165 5.09 -19.57 -4.45
CA PRO A 165 4.95 -20.78 -3.66
C PRO A 165 3.73 -20.70 -2.76
N ARG A 166 3.04 -21.84 -2.60
CA ARG A 166 1.83 -21.89 -1.79
C ARG A 166 2.07 -21.38 -0.37
N LYS A 167 3.18 -21.80 0.25
CA LYS A 167 3.61 -21.31 1.57
C LYS A 167 3.73 -19.78 1.60
N VAL A 168 4.34 -19.18 0.58
CA VAL A 168 4.47 -17.72 0.48
C VAL A 168 3.09 -17.07 0.36
N TYR A 169 2.20 -17.62 -0.46
CA TYR A 169 0.83 -17.11 -0.59
C TYR A 169 0.02 -17.25 0.71
N GLU A 170 0.16 -18.36 1.42
CA GLU A 170 -0.52 -18.59 2.71
C GLU A 170 0.00 -17.66 3.80
N ASP A 171 1.32 -17.42 3.84
CA ASP A 171 1.94 -16.53 4.82
C ASP A 171 1.68 -15.05 4.53
N VAL A 172 1.77 -14.64 3.26
CA VAL A 172 1.54 -13.24 2.84
C VAL A 172 0.05 -12.89 2.81
N GLY A 173 -0.79 -13.86 2.45
CA GLY A 173 -2.22 -13.70 2.24
C GLY A 173 -2.58 -13.45 0.77
N PRO A 174 -3.89 -13.34 0.44
CA PRO A 174 -4.34 -13.14 -0.93
C PRO A 174 -3.99 -11.76 -1.47
N PHE A 175 -3.99 -11.60 -2.79
CA PHE A 175 -3.98 -10.28 -3.45
C PHE A 175 -5.17 -9.43 -2.98
N ARG A 176 -4.97 -8.12 -2.90
CA ARG A 176 -6.00 -7.16 -2.45
C ARG A 176 -5.95 -5.90 -3.30
N ASP A 177 -7.10 -5.34 -3.61
CA ASP A 177 -7.18 -3.99 -4.19
C ASP A 177 -6.99 -2.90 -3.11
N GLU A 178 -5.77 -2.35 -3.06
CA GLU A 178 -5.43 -1.25 -2.14
C GLU A 178 -5.48 0.14 -2.80
N GLY A 179 -5.98 0.23 -4.03
CA GLY A 179 -5.98 1.46 -4.84
C GLY A 179 -4.62 1.81 -5.46
N ILE A 180 -3.64 0.93 -5.34
CA ILE A 180 -2.36 0.94 -6.05
C ILE A 180 -2.21 -0.35 -6.86
N ALA A 181 -1.25 -0.43 -7.77
CA ALA A 181 -1.01 -1.66 -8.53
C ALA A 181 -0.82 -2.87 -7.57
N TYR A 182 -1.55 -3.96 -7.83
CA TYR A 182 -1.59 -5.13 -6.94
C TYR A 182 -0.21 -5.71 -6.63
N ASP A 183 0.72 -5.67 -7.58
CA ASP A 183 2.09 -6.14 -7.43
C ASP A 183 2.87 -5.29 -6.42
N THR A 184 2.61 -3.98 -6.39
CA THR A 184 3.21 -3.04 -5.45
C THR A 184 2.68 -3.29 -4.04
N ALA A 185 1.37 -3.47 -3.88
CA ALA A 185 0.79 -3.84 -2.58
C ALA A 185 1.34 -5.20 -2.12
N TYR A 186 1.34 -6.21 -2.99
CA TYR A 186 1.77 -7.56 -2.63
C TYR A 186 3.26 -7.65 -2.30
N THR A 187 4.12 -6.94 -3.03
CA THR A 187 5.56 -6.88 -2.71
C THR A 187 5.82 -6.23 -1.34
N HIS A 188 5.01 -5.26 -0.92
CA HIS A 188 5.07 -4.70 0.44
C HIS A 188 4.76 -5.77 1.49
N TRP A 189 3.66 -6.51 1.33
CA TRP A 189 3.28 -7.59 2.24
C TRP A 189 4.30 -8.75 2.25
N SER A 190 4.81 -9.13 1.08
CA SER A 190 5.86 -10.13 0.92
C SER A 190 7.12 -9.73 1.70
N ARG A 191 7.53 -8.46 1.60
CA ARG A 191 8.66 -7.92 2.36
C ARG A 191 8.41 -7.93 3.87
N LEU A 192 7.19 -7.65 4.34
CA LEU A 192 6.83 -7.75 5.77
C LEU A 192 6.97 -9.18 6.32
N LYS A 193 6.90 -10.18 5.45
CA LYS A 193 7.17 -11.59 5.76
C LYS A 193 8.59 -12.05 5.41
N ASN A 194 9.49 -11.13 5.06
CA ASN A 194 10.86 -11.41 4.59
C ASN A 194 10.92 -12.35 3.38
N TYR A 195 9.92 -12.30 2.50
CA TYR A 195 9.94 -13.01 1.22
C TYR A 195 10.41 -12.07 0.11
N PRO A 196 11.65 -12.22 -0.40
CA PRO A 196 12.14 -11.42 -1.51
C PRO A 196 11.55 -11.89 -2.84
N ILE A 197 11.68 -11.06 -3.87
CA ILE A 197 11.53 -11.49 -5.26
C ILE A 197 12.87 -12.01 -5.77
N ILE A 198 12.90 -13.25 -6.22
CA ILE A 198 14.08 -13.96 -6.73
C ILE A 198 14.05 -13.89 -8.25
N CYS A 199 14.84 -12.97 -8.82
CA CYS A 199 14.92 -12.76 -10.26
C CYS A 199 16.04 -13.60 -10.88
N MET A 200 15.75 -14.23 -12.01
CA MET A 200 16.75 -14.93 -12.82
C MET A 200 17.58 -13.95 -13.66
N THR A 201 18.85 -14.30 -13.90
CA THR A 201 19.71 -13.61 -14.86
C THR A 201 20.35 -14.62 -15.83
N PRO A 202 20.17 -14.49 -17.16
CA PRO A 202 19.39 -13.45 -17.87
C PRO A 202 17.87 -13.60 -17.69
N SER A 203 17.10 -12.61 -18.16
CA SER A 203 15.63 -12.69 -18.25
C SER A 203 15.20 -13.72 -19.30
N TYR A 204 14.16 -14.51 -18.99
CA TYR A 204 13.54 -15.48 -19.91
C TYR A 204 12.13 -15.07 -20.34
N VAL A 205 11.75 -13.83 -20.07
CA VAL A 205 10.51 -13.21 -20.54
C VAL A 205 10.80 -11.77 -20.98
N GLN A 206 9.94 -11.24 -21.84
CA GLN A 206 10.04 -9.89 -22.35
C GLN A 206 8.66 -9.24 -22.36
N ASN A 207 8.49 -8.13 -21.63
CA ASN A 207 7.30 -7.29 -21.77
C ASN A 207 7.28 -6.64 -23.17
N ILE A 208 6.12 -6.69 -23.81
CA ILE A 208 5.81 -6.09 -25.11
C ILE A 208 4.67 -5.04 -25.03
N GLY A 209 4.08 -4.85 -23.85
CA GLY A 209 3.02 -3.89 -23.57
C GLY A 209 3.54 -2.46 -23.52
N LEU A 210 3.30 -1.72 -24.59
CA LEU A 210 3.62 -0.28 -24.67
C LEU A 210 2.52 0.58 -24.04
N GLN A 211 1.29 0.09 -24.14
CA GLN A 211 0.07 0.77 -23.74
C GLN A 211 -0.70 -0.15 -22.80
N GLY A 212 -1.13 0.36 -21.66
CA GLY A 212 -1.82 -0.41 -20.64
C GLY A 212 -2.39 0.50 -19.55
N ALA A 213 -3.04 -0.12 -18.56
CA ALA A 213 -3.76 0.59 -17.49
C ALA A 213 -2.89 1.64 -16.76
N TYR A 214 -1.59 1.37 -16.65
CA TYR A 214 -0.63 2.23 -15.96
C TYR A 214 0.29 3.01 -16.90
N ALA A 215 0.15 2.93 -18.23
CA ALA A 215 1.08 3.52 -19.20
C ALA A 215 1.03 5.06 -19.29
N LYS A 216 -0.04 5.69 -18.76
CA LYS A 216 -0.26 7.16 -18.82
C LYS A 216 -0.24 7.87 -17.46
N GLY A 217 -0.11 7.13 -16.36
CA GLY A 217 -0.14 7.71 -15.00
C GLY A 217 1.24 8.08 -14.50
N SER A 218 1.56 9.37 -14.37
CA SER A 218 2.89 9.85 -13.91
C SER A 218 3.33 9.35 -12.52
N MET A 219 2.41 8.84 -11.71
CA MET A 219 2.68 8.29 -10.37
C MET A 219 2.91 6.77 -10.34
N THR A 220 2.55 6.05 -11.41
CA THR A 220 2.64 4.57 -11.52
C THR A 220 3.43 4.11 -12.75
N THR A 221 3.64 4.99 -13.73
CA THR A 221 4.56 4.78 -14.85
C THR A 221 5.99 4.86 -14.34
N SER A 222 6.75 3.76 -14.43
CA SER A 222 8.17 3.94 -14.74
C SER A 222 8.23 4.39 -16.20
N ARG A 223 9.13 5.33 -16.55
CA ARG A 223 9.32 5.82 -17.93
C ARG A 223 9.80 4.73 -18.90
N ASP A 224 9.89 3.49 -18.44
CA ASP A 224 10.56 2.36 -19.08
C ASP A 224 9.54 1.33 -19.62
N PHE A 225 8.25 1.69 -19.68
CA PHE A 225 7.15 0.87 -20.22
C PHE A 225 7.19 0.72 -21.76
N LEU A 226 8.12 1.38 -22.46
CA LEU A 226 8.17 1.35 -23.93
C LEU A 226 9.07 0.24 -24.49
N GLY A 227 8.59 -1.01 -24.45
CA GLY A 227 9.06 -2.09 -25.32
C GLY A 227 8.59 -1.92 -26.78
N GLU A 228 9.18 -0.99 -27.55
CA GLU A 228 8.82 -0.81 -28.98
C GLU A 228 9.45 -1.93 -29.83
N GLY A 229 8.75 -3.06 -29.94
CA GLY A 229 9.12 -4.18 -30.79
C GLY A 229 8.58 -4.05 -32.22
N GLY A 230 9.51 -3.98 -33.19
CA GLY A 230 9.39 -4.63 -34.51
C GLY A 230 8.57 -3.92 -35.59
N GLY A 231 9.23 -3.09 -36.41
CA GLY A 231 8.70 -2.62 -37.70
C GLY A 231 9.19 -1.25 -38.18
N TYR A 232 9.89 -0.49 -37.34
CA TYR A 232 10.26 0.90 -37.63
C TYR A 232 11.77 1.04 -37.87
N GLY A 233 12.14 1.66 -39.00
CA GLY A 233 13.50 1.69 -39.53
C GLY A 233 14.56 2.13 -38.53
N LYS A 234 15.75 1.52 -38.60
CA LYS A 234 16.92 1.78 -37.75
C LYS A 234 17.23 3.27 -37.56
N LEU A 235 16.98 4.10 -38.59
CA LEU A 235 17.17 5.54 -38.52
C LEU A 235 16.16 6.23 -37.58
N ARG A 236 14.90 5.80 -37.57
CA ARG A 236 13.88 6.34 -36.65
C ARG A 236 14.02 5.76 -35.25
N GLN A 237 14.52 4.53 -35.08
CA GLN A 237 14.97 4.01 -33.79
C GLN A 237 16.18 4.78 -33.27
N PHE A 238 17.16 5.10 -34.12
CA PHE A 238 18.29 5.95 -33.74
C PHE A 238 17.86 7.37 -33.42
N LEU A 239 16.92 7.95 -34.19
CA LEU A 239 16.36 9.28 -33.93
C LEU A 239 15.41 9.30 -32.73
N ASN A 240 14.69 8.21 -32.44
CA ASN A 240 13.88 8.04 -31.26
C ASN A 240 14.74 7.70 -30.05
N ALA A 241 15.84 6.96 -30.19
CA ALA A 241 16.85 6.75 -29.16
C ALA A 241 17.58 8.06 -28.87
N ILE A 242 17.92 8.85 -29.89
CA ILE A 242 18.43 10.22 -29.73
C ILE A 242 17.35 11.12 -29.14
N LYS A 243 16.09 11.10 -29.57
CA LYS A 243 15.01 11.88 -28.95
C LYS A 243 14.69 11.40 -27.54
N TYR A 244 14.85 10.12 -27.26
CA TYR A 244 14.66 9.48 -25.97
C TYR A 244 15.81 9.84 -25.05
N ASP A 245 17.05 9.83 -25.54
CA ASP A 245 18.26 10.28 -24.86
C ASP A 245 18.25 11.81 -24.71
N ILE A 246 17.69 12.56 -25.66
CA ILE A 246 17.51 14.03 -25.63
C ILE A 246 16.32 14.44 -24.77
N SER A 247 15.24 13.66 -24.65
CA SER A 247 14.14 13.91 -23.70
C SER A 247 14.45 13.35 -22.32
N ARG A 248 15.32 12.34 -22.26
CA ARG A 248 16.08 11.98 -21.07
C ARG A 248 17.11 13.02 -20.74
N LEU A 249 17.73 13.76 -21.65
CA LEU A 249 18.76 14.73 -21.26
C LEU A 249 18.22 15.72 -20.22
N PRO A 250 17.04 16.36 -20.33
CA PRO A 250 16.47 17.17 -19.26
C PRO A 250 16.11 16.39 -18.00
N SER A 251 15.70 15.12 -18.10
CA SER A 251 15.25 14.32 -16.96
C SER A 251 16.31 13.42 -16.32
N PHE A 252 17.42 13.18 -17.00
CA PHE A 252 18.63 12.43 -16.67
C PHE A 252 19.74 13.40 -16.31
N VAL A 253 19.78 14.59 -16.93
CA VAL A 253 20.45 15.76 -16.37
C VAL A 253 19.67 16.22 -15.14
N ARG A 254 18.33 16.29 -15.09
CA ARG A 254 17.63 16.46 -13.80
C ARG A 254 17.89 15.31 -12.84
N ASP A 255 17.80 14.03 -13.21
CA ASP A 255 18.08 12.92 -12.26
C ASP A 255 19.57 12.87 -11.82
N ARG A 256 20.52 13.45 -12.58
CA ARG A 256 21.94 13.56 -12.19
C ARG A 256 22.33 14.91 -11.59
N SER A 257 21.55 15.97 -11.80
CA SER A 257 21.82 17.34 -11.33
C SER A 257 20.86 17.79 -10.25
N SER A 258 19.74 17.10 -10.06
CA SER A 258 18.79 17.37 -9.00
C SER A 258 19.17 16.58 -7.78
N CYS A 259 19.10 17.23 -6.63
CA CYS A 259 19.15 16.58 -5.32
C CYS A 259 17.90 15.72 -5.05
N LEU A 260 17.12 15.35 -6.07
CA LEU A 260 15.87 14.60 -5.91
C LEU A 260 16.17 13.12 -5.71
N PRO A 261 15.55 12.46 -4.72
CA PRO A 261 15.66 11.04 -4.54
C PRO A 261 14.99 10.31 -5.70
N LYS A 262 15.63 9.22 -6.13
CA LYS A 262 15.09 8.32 -7.13
C LYS A 262 13.91 7.56 -6.53
N ILE A 263 12.68 7.83 -6.98
CA ILE A 263 11.50 7.06 -6.54
C ILE A 263 11.69 5.58 -6.88
N ILE A 264 11.62 4.72 -5.88
CA ILE A 264 11.61 3.26 -5.99
C ILE A 264 10.17 2.74 -5.91
N ALA A 265 9.41 3.17 -4.90
CA ALA A 265 8.06 2.66 -4.69
C ALA A 265 7.14 3.62 -3.93
N PRO A 266 5.86 3.73 -4.30
CA PRO A 266 4.88 4.22 -3.35
C PRO A 266 4.62 3.13 -2.31
N ILE A 267 4.58 3.53 -1.05
CA ILE A 267 4.05 2.75 0.07
C ILE A 267 2.89 3.52 0.67
N ARG A 268 1.90 2.78 1.16
CA ARG A 268 0.80 3.37 1.91
C ARG A 268 1.16 3.33 3.38
N TRP A 269 1.37 4.50 3.98
CA TRP A 269 1.51 4.61 5.44
C TRP A 269 0.27 5.33 5.98
N GLY A 270 -0.64 4.55 6.54
CA GLY A 270 -1.99 4.99 6.86
C GLY A 270 -2.79 5.48 5.66
N ASN A 271 -3.17 6.77 5.66
CA ASN A 271 -3.89 7.38 4.54
C ASN A 271 -3.00 8.18 3.60
N GLU A 272 -1.72 8.30 3.91
CA GLU A 272 -0.76 9.07 3.11
C GLU A 272 0.02 8.16 2.17
N PHE A 273 0.34 8.69 0.99
CA PHE A 273 1.31 8.07 0.09
C PHE A 273 2.70 8.57 0.45
N VAL A 274 3.52 7.63 0.89
CA VAL A 274 4.95 7.85 1.12
C VAL A 274 5.71 7.17 0.00
N PHE A 275 6.82 7.75 -0.44
CA PHE A 275 7.63 7.19 -1.50
C PHE A 275 8.93 6.67 -0.91
N GLU A 276 9.23 5.40 -1.13
CA GLU A 276 10.58 4.88 -0.99
C GLU A 276 11.42 5.39 -2.14
N GLY A 277 12.67 5.75 -1.86
CA GLY A 277 13.63 6.08 -2.89
C GLY A 277 15.07 5.89 -2.46
N GLU A 278 15.96 6.22 -3.39
CA GLU A 278 17.40 6.25 -3.16
C GLU A 278 17.87 7.71 -3.20
N ASN A 279 18.55 8.18 -2.16
CA ASN A 279 19.15 9.52 -2.17
C ASN A 279 20.42 9.55 -3.05
N ILE A 280 21.04 10.72 -3.16
CA ILE A 280 22.26 10.92 -3.98
C ILE A 280 23.45 10.04 -3.55
N ASN A 281 23.45 9.55 -2.31
CA ASN A 281 24.50 8.69 -1.76
C ASN A 281 24.22 7.20 -1.96
N GLY A 282 23.10 6.83 -2.60
CA GLY A 282 22.71 5.45 -2.74
C GLY A 282 21.98 4.88 -1.52
N GLU A 283 21.59 5.71 -0.55
CA GLU A 283 20.93 5.27 0.67
C GLU A 283 19.42 5.18 0.47
N ASN A 284 18.81 4.11 0.98
CA ASN A 284 17.36 3.96 0.97
C ASN A 284 16.74 4.96 1.94
N ILE A 285 15.87 5.81 1.42
CA ILE A 285 15.08 6.77 2.18
C ILE A 285 13.61 6.55 1.90
N ALA A 286 12.78 7.14 2.75
CA ALA A 286 11.39 7.39 2.44
C ALA A 286 11.19 8.91 2.33
N PHE A 287 10.21 9.35 1.57
CA PHE A 287 9.95 10.77 1.43
C PHE A 287 8.51 11.09 1.07
N TYR A 288 8.11 12.31 1.44
CA TYR A 288 6.78 12.86 1.19
C TYR A 288 6.88 13.93 0.11
N LEU A 289 6.03 13.84 -0.92
CA LEU A 289 5.91 14.91 -1.90
C LEU A 289 5.08 16.06 -1.32
N LEU A 290 5.63 17.28 -1.29
CA LEU A 290 4.92 18.43 -0.72
C LEU A 290 3.75 18.92 -1.59
N ASP A 291 3.75 18.58 -2.88
CA ASP A 291 2.69 18.92 -3.82
C ASP A 291 1.29 18.50 -3.32
N SER A 292 1.19 17.35 -2.65
CA SER A 292 -0.06 16.87 -2.04
C SER A 292 -0.58 17.82 -0.95
N TYR A 293 0.29 18.36 -0.10
CA TYR A 293 -0.10 19.26 0.98
C TYR A 293 -0.47 20.65 0.46
N LEU A 294 0.26 21.14 -0.54
CA LEU A 294 -0.05 22.41 -1.19
C LEU A 294 -1.42 22.38 -1.88
N LYS A 295 -1.77 21.26 -2.52
CA LYS A 295 -3.11 21.02 -3.09
C LYS A 295 -4.21 21.02 -2.03
N LEU A 296 -3.88 20.68 -0.79
CA LEU A 296 -4.77 20.76 0.37
C LEU A 296 -4.81 22.16 1.00
N GLY A 297 -4.14 23.16 0.41
CA GLY A 297 -4.18 24.56 0.82
C GLY A 297 -3.11 24.97 1.84
N TRP A 298 -2.15 24.09 2.15
CA TRP A 298 -1.06 24.43 3.07
C TRP A 298 -0.11 25.45 2.47
N ARG A 299 0.38 26.37 3.30
CA ARG A 299 1.49 27.25 2.91
C ARG A 299 2.82 26.60 3.25
N ILE A 300 3.84 26.90 2.44
CA ILE A 300 5.15 26.25 2.56
C ILE A 300 5.88 26.60 3.86
N ASP A 301 5.69 27.81 4.37
CA ASP A 301 6.19 28.28 5.67
C ASP A 301 5.52 27.52 6.83
N GLU A 302 4.24 27.18 6.70
CA GLU A 302 3.52 26.36 7.69
C GLU A 302 4.03 24.92 7.69
N ILE A 303 4.25 24.34 6.51
CA ILE A 303 4.87 23.01 6.36
C ILE A 303 6.27 23.01 6.97
N GLU A 304 7.10 24.00 6.69
CA GLU A 304 8.47 24.10 7.22
C GLU A 304 8.49 24.29 8.75
N SER A 305 7.66 25.18 9.27
CA SER A 305 7.49 25.41 10.72
C SER A 305 7.04 24.13 11.42
N ARG A 306 6.08 23.42 10.82
CA ARG A 306 5.57 22.16 11.36
C ARG A 306 6.61 21.06 11.30
N PHE A 307 7.30 20.90 10.18
CA PHE A 307 8.41 19.95 10.02
C PHE A 307 9.46 20.14 11.12
N ASN A 308 9.90 21.37 11.36
CA ASN A 308 10.91 21.67 12.37
C ASN A 308 10.43 21.32 13.78
N SER A 309 9.20 21.70 14.11
CA SER A 309 8.58 21.37 15.40
C SER A 309 8.56 19.86 15.63
N VAL A 310 8.18 19.10 14.61
CA VAL A 310 8.09 17.64 14.67
C VAL A 310 9.46 17.01 14.80
N LYS A 311 10.42 17.46 13.98
CA LYS A 311 11.78 16.92 13.98
C LYS A 311 12.45 17.00 15.35
N THR A 312 12.16 18.04 16.14
CA THR A 312 12.69 18.23 17.50
C THR A 312 12.22 17.15 18.49
N TRP A 313 11.03 16.60 18.29
CA TRP A 313 10.33 15.79 19.30
C TRP A 313 9.82 14.44 18.77
N GLN A 314 10.10 14.14 17.50
CA GLN A 314 9.78 12.85 16.92
C GLN A 314 10.48 11.75 17.70
N ILE A 315 9.74 10.69 18.01
CA ILE A 315 10.31 9.45 18.50
C ILE A 315 10.92 8.67 17.33
N LYS A 316 11.87 7.78 17.62
CA LYS A 316 12.52 6.93 16.61
C LYS A 316 11.50 6.02 15.93
N SER A 317 11.05 6.39 14.74
CA SER A 317 9.97 5.73 14.00
C SER A 317 10.45 5.06 12.70
N PRO A 318 9.60 4.28 12.03
CA PRO A 318 9.92 3.60 10.76
C PRO A 318 10.21 4.59 9.63
N LEU A 319 9.73 5.82 9.82
CA LEU A 319 9.71 6.92 8.86
C LEU A 319 10.18 8.20 9.54
N GLN A 320 11.36 8.20 10.15
CA GLN A 320 11.82 9.36 10.94
C GLN A 320 12.17 10.55 10.05
N LEU A 321 11.54 11.71 10.20
CA LEU A 321 11.81 12.91 9.40
C LEU A 321 13.27 13.39 9.55
N ILE A 322 13.97 13.54 8.42
CA ILE A 322 15.39 13.95 8.39
C ILE A 322 15.50 15.41 7.96
N SER A 323 15.00 15.77 6.78
CA SER A 323 15.21 17.09 6.18
C SER A 323 14.03 17.47 5.30
N ILE A 324 13.80 18.77 5.17
CA ILE A 324 12.99 19.32 4.08
C ILE A 324 13.92 19.73 2.96
N ASN A 325 13.76 19.12 1.79
CA ASN A 325 14.57 19.45 0.63
C ASN A 325 13.92 20.58 -0.14
N LYS A 326 14.61 21.73 -0.10
CA LYS A 326 14.19 22.94 -0.77
C LYS A 326 14.76 22.94 -2.18
N THR A 327 13.88 22.76 -3.16
CA THR A 327 14.19 23.00 -4.56
C THR A 327 13.62 24.36 -4.99
N ASN A 328 14.17 24.90 -6.08
CA ASN A 328 13.68 26.16 -6.67
C ASN A 328 12.24 26.03 -7.19
N ASN A 329 11.81 24.81 -7.51
CA ASN A 329 10.46 24.50 -7.92
C ASN A 329 9.64 23.94 -6.76
N ILE A 330 8.60 24.65 -6.33
CA ILE A 330 7.74 24.24 -5.21
C ILE A 330 7.14 22.83 -5.41
N SER A 331 6.82 22.43 -6.65
CA SER A 331 6.28 21.10 -6.94
C SER A 331 7.31 19.97 -6.82
N GLU A 332 8.60 20.30 -6.70
CA GLU A 332 9.72 19.37 -6.55
C GLU A 332 10.27 19.38 -5.13
N ARG A 333 9.56 19.98 -4.16
CA ARG A 333 9.95 19.93 -2.74
C ARG A 333 9.42 18.67 -2.09
N PHE A 334 10.22 18.09 -1.21
CA PHE A 334 9.89 16.86 -0.51
C PHE A 334 10.51 16.86 0.89
N ILE A 335 9.97 16.01 1.74
CA ILE A 335 10.50 15.76 3.08
C ILE A 335 11.18 14.40 3.07
N ASP A 336 12.48 14.36 3.38
CA ASP A 336 13.21 13.12 3.63
C ASP A 336 12.84 12.53 4.97
N ALA A 337 12.78 11.21 4.99
CA ALA A 337 12.65 10.39 6.17
C ALA A 337 13.62 9.22 6.12
N ASN A 338 14.13 8.83 7.30
CA ASN A 338 14.88 7.61 7.49
C ASN A 338 13.94 6.45 7.25
N TRP A 339 14.35 5.52 6.39
CA TRP A 339 13.57 4.33 6.11
C TRP A 339 14.12 3.15 6.91
N LYS A 340 13.49 2.86 8.05
CA LYS A 340 13.71 1.62 8.79
C LYS A 340 12.44 0.79 8.68
N PHE A 341 12.56 -0.37 8.05
CA PHE A 341 11.43 -1.26 7.91
C PHE A 341 10.91 -1.73 9.27
N MET A 342 9.68 -1.35 9.61
CA MET A 342 8.98 -1.80 10.82
C MET A 342 7.48 -1.84 10.50
N PRO A 343 6.78 -2.95 10.81
CA PRO A 343 5.35 -3.07 10.55
C PRO A 343 4.55 -2.12 11.46
N ASN A 344 3.49 -1.52 10.91
CA ASN A 344 2.47 -0.85 11.72
C ASN A 344 1.59 -1.87 12.48
N ILE A 345 0.75 -1.45 13.43
CA ILE A 345 -0.03 -2.35 14.28
C ILE A 345 -1.12 -3.07 13.48
N ARG A 346 -1.68 -2.42 12.46
CA ARG A 346 -2.59 -3.09 11.53
C ARG A 346 -1.85 -4.25 10.84
N GLU A 347 -0.66 -4.00 10.30
CA GLU A 347 0.20 -5.01 9.68
C GLU A 347 0.61 -6.09 10.68
N CYS A 348 0.99 -5.74 11.91
CA CYS A 348 1.32 -6.72 12.94
C CYS A 348 0.15 -7.66 13.25
N LYS A 349 -1.07 -7.13 13.33
CA LYS A 349 -2.30 -7.92 13.56
C LYS A 349 -2.59 -8.84 12.37
N GLU A 350 -2.53 -8.32 11.16
CA GLU A 350 -2.77 -9.09 9.94
C GLU A 350 -1.73 -10.20 9.75
N LEU A 351 -0.48 -9.94 10.13
CA LEU A 351 0.63 -10.86 9.99
C LEU A 351 0.85 -11.74 11.23
N GLN A 352 0.00 -11.64 12.26
CA GLN A 352 0.16 -12.32 13.56
C GLN A 352 1.56 -12.13 14.18
N LEU A 353 2.18 -10.99 13.91
CA LEU A 353 3.50 -10.65 14.44
C LEU A 353 3.35 -10.22 15.89
N ASN A 354 3.71 -11.13 16.80
CA ASN A 354 3.79 -10.99 18.25
C ASN A 354 2.45 -10.81 18.98
N ASN A 355 2.25 -11.65 20.02
CA ASN A 355 1.19 -11.50 21.02
C ASN A 355 1.49 -10.32 21.95
N ILE A 356 1.46 -9.10 21.43
CA ILE A 356 1.65 -7.90 22.24
C ILE A 356 0.37 -7.70 23.04
N SER A 357 0.45 -7.77 24.36
CA SER A 357 -0.72 -7.56 25.22
C SER A 357 -1.27 -6.15 25.01
N VAL A 358 -2.59 -6.04 24.90
CA VAL A 358 -3.30 -4.78 24.70
C VAL A 358 -2.89 -3.73 25.75
N GLY A 359 -2.70 -4.15 27.01
CA GLY A 359 -2.20 -3.28 28.07
C GLY A 359 -0.78 -2.73 27.84
N LYS A 360 0.12 -3.51 27.20
CA LYS A 360 1.46 -3.03 26.83
C LYS A 360 1.40 -2.03 25.68
N ILE A 361 0.56 -2.30 24.68
CA ILE A 361 0.28 -1.38 23.57
C ILE A 361 -0.20 -0.03 24.13
N PHE A 362 -1.19 -0.05 25.02
CA PHE A 362 -1.74 1.18 25.61
C PHE A 362 -0.74 1.96 26.47
N LYS A 363 0.05 1.29 27.32
CA LYS A 363 1.07 1.95 28.14
C LYS A 363 2.11 2.67 27.28
N SER A 364 2.59 2.02 26.22
CA SER A 364 3.58 2.61 25.32
C SER A 364 2.98 3.76 24.50
N ILE A 365 1.76 3.63 24.00
CA ILE A 365 1.05 4.70 23.27
C ILE A 365 0.80 5.92 24.16
N TYR A 366 0.35 5.71 25.39
CA TYR A 366 0.07 6.80 26.33
C TYR A 366 1.33 7.60 26.63
N ALA A 367 2.47 6.92 26.84
CA ALA A 367 3.76 7.58 27.02
C ALA A 367 4.14 8.45 25.82
N SER A 368 3.97 7.94 24.59
CA SER A 368 4.23 8.71 23.37
C SER A 368 3.30 9.91 23.22
N ILE A 369 2.00 9.74 23.48
CA ILE A 369 0.99 10.80 23.36
C ILE A 369 1.22 11.91 24.38
N ALA A 370 1.45 11.55 25.64
CA ALA A 370 1.73 12.50 26.70
C ALA A 370 2.97 13.35 26.37
N ASP A 371 3.98 12.74 25.74
CA ASP A 371 5.18 13.46 25.31
C ASP A 371 4.90 14.38 24.12
N MET A 372 4.22 13.92 23.09
CA MET A 372 3.87 14.74 21.92
C MET A 372 2.97 15.93 22.29
N HIS A 373 1.97 15.73 23.15
CA HIS A 373 1.08 16.81 23.60
C HIS A 373 1.79 17.85 24.47
N ARG A 374 2.67 17.44 25.39
CA ARG A 374 3.46 18.38 26.21
C ARG A 374 4.26 19.35 25.35
N ASN A 375 4.61 18.93 24.15
CA ASN A 375 5.42 19.67 23.20
C ASN A 375 4.63 20.32 22.08
N MET A 376 3.30 20.42 22.23
CA MET A 376 2.39 21.05 21.25
C MET A 376 2.45 20.43 19.85
N ILE A 377 2.87 19.17 19.77
CA ILE A 377 2.79 18.38 18.55
C ILE A 377 1.44 17.70 18.56
N ALA A 378 0.43 18.47 18.16
CA ALA A 378 -0.94 17.98 18.04
C ALA A 378 -0.98 16.69 17.20
N HIS A 379 -1.61 15.65 17.73
CA HIS A 379 -1.84 14.40 17.04
C HIS A 379 -3.34 14.16 16.99
N ASN A 380 -3.94 14.43 15.83
CA ASN A 380 -5.39 14.53 15.77
C ASN A 380 -6.13 13.19 15.77
N LYS A 381 -5.51 12.01 15.58
CA LYS A 381 -6.18 10.68 15.66
C LYS A 381 -5.22 9.52 15.91
N ILE A 382 -5.31 8.82 17.05
CA ILE A 382 -4.69 7.48 17.22
C ILE A 382 -5.31 6.54 16.19
N ARG A 383 -4.51 6.09 15.23
CA ARG A 383 -4.95 5.15 14.20
C ARG A 383 -4.03 3.94 14.20
N ASN A 384 -4.58 2.75 13.90
CA ASN A 384 -3.81 1.49 13.90
C ASN A 384 -2.64 1.48 12.91
N ASP A 385 -2.72 2.32 11.88
CA ASP A 385 -1.75 2.46 10.79
C ASP A 385 -0.60 3.44 11.12
N ASN A 386 -0.80 4.34 12.09
CA ASN A 386 0.24 5.23 12.61
C ASN A 386 0.93 4.67 13.86
N LEU A 387 0.46 3.54 14.37
CA LEU A 387 1.12 2.81 15.44
C LEU A 387 2.07 1.79 14.85
N TYR A 388 3.29 1.67 15.34
CA TYR A 388 4.23 0.63 14.92
C TYR A 388 4.82 -0.10 16.11
N PHE A 389 5.23 -1.34 15.87
CA PHE A 389 5.92 -2.13 16.88
C PHE A 389 7.43 -2.03 16.72
N ASP A 390 8.10 -1.58 17.76
CA ASP A 390 9.56 -1.63 17.85
C ASP A 390 9.99 -2.89 18.59
N ALA A 391 10.53 -3.85 17.83
CA ALA A 391 11.03 -5.10 18.37
C ALA A 391 12.18 -4.88 19.37
N ASP A 392 13.03 -3.87 19.15
CA ASP A 392 14.20 -3.57 19.98
C ASP A 392 13.77 -3.17 21.40
N SER A 393 12.77 -2.29 21.52
CA SER A 393 12.19 -1.88 22.80
C SER A 393 11.01 -2.75 23.25
N SER A 394 10.59 -3.71 22.43
CA SER A 394 9.37 -4.50 22.60
C SER A 394 8.14 -3.65 22.94
N CYS A 395 8.04 -2.44 22.38
CA CYS A 395 7.01 -1.45 22.70
C CYS A 395 6.31 -0.97 21.42
N CYS A 396 5.07 -0.51 21.58
CA CYS A 396 4.32 0.13 20.50
C CYS A 396 4.47 1.63 20.58
N HIS A 397 4.77 2.24 19.45
CA HIS A 397 5.05 3.66 19.37
C HIS A 397 4.10 4.30 18.38
N LEU A 398 3.78 5.56 18.63
CA LEU A 398 3.00 6.37 17.71
C LEU A 398 3.95 7.07 16.73
N ALA A 399 3.99 6.61 15.48
CA ALA A 399 4.64 7.36 14.43
C ALA A 399 3.76 8.56 14.07
N TRP A 400 4.35 9.76 14.03
CA TRP A 400 3.64 10.97 13.66
C TRP A 400 4.08 11.41 12.25
N PHE A 401 3.11 11.53 11.32
CA PHE A 401 3.33 12.09 9.97
C PHE A 401 2.41 13.24 9.57
N GLY A 402 1.37 13.50 10.36
CA GLY A 402 0.26 14.33 9.89
C GLY A 402 0.60 15.80 9.71
N PHE A 403 0.82 16.25 8.49
CA PHE A 403 0.44 17.62 8.09
C PHE A 403 -1.09 17.68 7.94
N GLU A 404 -1.81 17.36 9.01
CA GLU A 404 -3.24 17.63 9.11
C GLU A 404 -3.43 19.10 9.46
N PRO A 405 -4.22 19.87 8.67
CA PRO A 405 -4.32 21.31 8.82
C PRO A 405 -4.66 21.65 10.26
N TYR A 406 -4.04 22.72 10.77
CA TYR A 406 -4.33 23.23 12.10
C TYR A 406 -5.84 23.39 12.24
N GLN A 407 -6.44 22.73 13.25
CA GLN A 407 -7.87 22.83 13.50
C GLN A 407 -8.23 24.31 13.70
N GLY A 408 -9.07 24.85 12.81
CA GLY A 408 -9.45 26.26 12.78
C GLY A 408 -8.84 27.09 11.65
N LEU A 409 -7.93 26.53 10.83
CA LEU A 409 -7.31 27.23 9.70
C LEU A 409 -7.69 26.63 8.33
N ILE A 410 -8.81 25.92 8.26
CA ILE A 410 -9.47 25.74 6.97
C ILE A 410 -10.63 26.75 6.93
N ASN A 411 -10.47 27.80 6.12
CA ASN A 411 -11.60 28.57 5.65
C ASN A 411 -12.40 27.68 4.68
N ILE A 412 -13.13 26.70 5.21
CA ILE A 412 -14.04 25.85 4.43
C ILE A 412 -15.27 26.70 4.13
N ASN A 413 -15.16 27.59 3.16
CA ASN A 413 -16.31 28.34 2.67
C ASN A 413 -17.31 27.44 1.92
N ASN A 414 -17.01 26.14 1.75
CA ASN A 414 -17.88 25.25 0.99
C ASN A 414 -17.74 23.77 1.41
N VAL A 415 -18.45 23.37 2.47
CA VAL A 415 -18.62 21.96 2.91
C VAL A 415 -19.04 21.06 1.74
N ARG A 416 -19.77 21.60 0.76
CA ARG A 416 -20.18 20.91 -0.47
C ARG A 416 -19.00 20.49 -1.34
N SER A 417 -17.91 21.25 -1.36
CA SER A 417 -16.69 20.92 -2.11
C SER A 417 -15.94 19.73 -1.48
N LEU A 418 -15.91 19.68 -0.14
CA LEU A 418 -15.30 18.58 0.62
C LEU A 418 -16.12 17.29 0.46
N LEU A 419 -17.45 17.39 0.56
CA LEU A 419 -18.36 16.28 0.29
C LEU A 419 -18.25 15.81 -1.15
N ASN A 420 -18.18 16.71 -2.14
CA ASN A 420 -17.94 16.33 -3.54
C ASN A 420 -16.60 15.62 -3.72
N SER A 421 -15.53 16.07 -3.06
CA SER A 421 -14.20 15.46 -3.15
C SER A 421 -14.17 14.08 -2.50
N TYR A 422 -14.85 13.91 -1.37
CA TYR A 422 -15.02 12.62 -0.69
C TYR A 422 -15.92 11.66 -1.47
N CYS A 423 -17.04 12.14 -2.02
CA CYS A 423 -17.95 11.39 -2.88
C CYS A 423 -17.32 10.98 -4.21
N CYS A 424 -16.38 11.78 -4.76
CA CYS A 424 -15.58 11.41 -5.92
C CYS A 424 -14.53 10.33 -5.60
N ALA A 425 -14.10 10.20 -4.35
CA ALA A 425 -13.16 9.17 -3.89
C ALA A 425 -13.85 7.83 -3.56
N VAL A 426 -15.15 7.86 -3.23
CA VAL A 426 -15.95 6.66 -2.97
C VAL A 426 -16.65 6.24 -4.26
N ASP A 427 -16.07 5.24 -4.92
CA ASP A 427 -16.57 4.54 -6.12
C ASP A 427 -17.30 5.43 -7.14
N ARG A 428 -16.59 5.83 -8.20
CA ARG A 428 -17.05 6.72 -9.28
C ARG A 428 -18.43 6.35 -9.86
N TRP A 429 -18.86 5.09 -9.75
CA TRP A 429 -20.08 4.59 -10.39
C TRP A 429 -21.32 4.53 -9.49
N ALA A 430 -21.19 4.75 -8.17
CA ALA A 430 -22.34 4.89 -7.30
C ALA A 430 -23.12 6.19 -7.62
N THR A 431 -24.46 6.18 -7.47
CA THR A 431 -25.25 7.41 -7.67
C THR A 431 -24.85 8.45 -6.62
N ASP A 432 -24.92 9.73 -6.97
CA ASP A 432 -24.51 10.83 -6.07
C ASP A 432 -25.25 10.75 -4.72
N GLU A 433 -26.51 10.36 -4.73
CA GLU A 433 -27.35 10.15 -3.55
C GLU A 433 -26.88 8.97 -2.66
N LEU A 434 -26.38 7.89 -3.26
CA LEU A 434 -25.85 6.73 -2.52
C LEU A 434 -24.46 7.02 -1.94
N LYS A 435 -23.63 7.76 -2.69
CA LYS A 435 -22.32 8.27 -2.25
C LYS A 435 -22.47 9.23 -1.09
N GLU A 436 -23.40 10.17 -1.20
CA GLU A 436 -23.72 11.14 -0.15
C GLU A 436 -24.25 10.44 1.10
N LYS A 437 -25.19 9.50 0.97
CA LYS A 437 -25.72 8.73 2.11
C LYS A 437 -24.65 7.88 2.81
N LYS A 438 -23.70 7.31 2.05
CA LYS A 438 -22.58 6.52 2.61
C LYS A 438 -21.48 7.41 3.20
N ALA A 439 -21.25 8.58 2.62
CA ALA A 439 -20.38 9.62 3.19
C ALA A 439 -20.95 10.13 4.52
N ILE A 440 -22.25 10.47 4.55
CA ILE A 440 -22.97 10.88 5.76
C ILE A 440 -22.89 9.78 6.82
N SER A 441 -23.28 8.55 6.49
CA SER A 441 -23.18 7.39 7.38
C SER A 441 -21.77 7.18 7.94
N SER A 442 -20.73 7.31 7.12
CA SER A 442 -19.34 7.08 7.54
C SER A 442 -18.85 8.22 8.42
N ILE A 443 -19.11 9.46 8.04
CA ILE A 443 -18.73 10.65 8.81
C ILE A 443 -19.49 10.67 10.15
N GLN A 444 -20.76 10.28 10.18
CA GLN A 444 -21.60 10.27 11.38
C GLN A 444 -21.19 9.16 12.36
N THR A 445 -20.54 8.09 11.87
CA THR A 445 -19.97 7.00 12.68
C THR A 445 -18.62 7.39 13.32
N TYR A 446 -17.84 8.26 12.68
CA TYR A 446 -16.46 8.55 13.10
C TYR A 446 -16.23 9.98 13.62
N ALA A 447 -17.14 10.91 13.33
CA ALA A 447 -17.09 12.33 13.68
C ALA A 447 -18.51 12.95 13.62
N PRO A 448 -19.46 12.48 14.46
CA PRO A 448 -20.85 12.99 14.48
C PRO A 448 -20.94 14.51 14.66
N GLU A 449 -19.97 15.12 15.33
CA GLU A 449 -19.84 16.56 15.56
C GLU A 449 -19.79 17.42 14.28
N ILE A 450 -19.41 16.82 13.13
CA ILE A 450 -19.38 17.50 11.82
C ILE A 450 -20.80 17.82 11.33
N PHE A 451 -21.80 17.01 11.68
CA PHE A 451 -23.21 17.24 11.29
C PHE A 451 -23.92 18.24 12.21
N ASP A 452 -23.42 18.44 13.42
CA ASP A 452 -23.95 19.39 14.39
C ASP A 452 -23.33 20.80 14.24
N GLY A 453 -22.58 21.04 13.16
CA GLY A 453 -21.95 22.33 12.86
C GLY A 453 -20.80 22.72 13.80
N CYS A 454 -20.29 21.77 14.59
CA CYS A 454 -19.18 22.00 15.50
C CYS A 454 -17.86 21.60 14.82
N GLY A 455 -16.90 22.53 14.77
CA GLY A 455 -15.54 22.19 14.33
C GLY A 455 -14.91 21.13 15.25
N ALA A 456 -14.11 20.23 14.67
CA ALA A 456 -13.28 19.33 15.46
C ALA A 456 -12.39 20.17 16.41
N ASN A 457 -12.41 19.84 17.70
CA ASN A 457 -11.66 20.54 18.74
C ASN A 457 -11.03 19.54 19.72
N CYS A 458 -10.17 20.02 20.64
CA CYS A 458 -9.47 19.22 21.66
C CYS A 458 -10.36 18.25 22.47
N ALA A 459 -11.69 18.40 22.44
CA ALA A 459 -12.60 17.51 23.13
C ALA A 459 -12.71 16.10 22.50
N SER A 460 -12.36 15.91 21.22
CA SER A 460 -12.35 14.57 20.59
C SER A 460 -11.12 13.73 20.98
N ASP A 461 -9.98 14.38 21.26
CA ASP A 461 -8.79 13.76 21.86
C ASP A 461 -9.04 13.39 23.34
N VAL A 462 -9.74 14.26 24.08
CA VAL A 462 -10.22 13.99 25.45
C VAL A 462 -11.15 12.78 25.48
N TYR A 463 -12.01 12.59 24.47
CA TYR A 463 -12.83 11.38 24.32
C TYR A 463 -12.00 10.13 24.06
N SER A 464 -11.02 10.21 23.15
CA SER A 464 -10.16 9.08 22.79
C SER A 464 -9.26 8.66 23.96
N ILE A 465 -8.76 9.61 24.74
CA ILE A 465 -7.93 9.37 25.93
C ILE A 465 -8.81 8.97 27.13
N GLY A 466 -9.98 9.56 27.33
CA GLY A 466 -10.93 9.16 28.37
C GLY A 466 -11.45 7.72 28.17
N ALA A 467 -11.69 7.33 26.93
CA ALA A 467 -12.00 5.96 26.54
C ALA A 467 -10.81 5.00 26.76
N LEU A 468 -9.58 5.45 26.50
CA LEU A 468 -8.36 4.70 26.77
C LEU A 468 -8.13 4.49 28.28
N LEU A 469 -8.29 5.54 29.08
CA LEU A 469 -8.14 5.52 30.53
C LEU A 469 -9.19 4.61 31.17
N ALA A 470 -10.42 4.62 30.67
CA ALA A 470 -11.47 3.73 31.16
C ALA A 470 -11.22 2.25 30.79
N SER A 471 -10.47 1.97 29.71
CA SER A 471 -9.97 0.61 29.41
C SER A 471 -8.79 0.17 30.29
N TYR A 472 -8.17 1.10 31.02
CA TYR A 472 -7.03 0.85 31.92
C TYR A 472 -7.47 0.41 33.33
N VAL A 473 -8.72 0.68 33.70
CA VAL A 473 -9.29 0.37 35.03
C VAL A 473 -10.30 -0.79 34.95
N ASP A 474 -10.52 -1.32 33.75
CA ASP A 474 -11.49 -2.37 33.47
C ASP A 474 -10.79 -3.57 32.84
N ASP A 475 -10.26 -4.45 33.71
CA ASP A 475 -9.50 -5.66 33.35
C ASP A 475 -10.26 -6.63 32.42
N ASP A 476 -11.56 -6.38 32.19
CA ASP A 476 -12.46 -7.20 31.39
C ASP A 476 -12.38 -6.90 29.87
N VAL A 477 -11.60 -5.89 29.44
CA VAL A 477 -11.41 -5.54 28.02
C VAL A 477 -10.13 -6.16 27.46
N ASN A 478 -10.25 -7.39 26.95
CA ASN A 478 -9.12 -8.17 26.43
C ASN A 478 -9.09 -8.25 24.89
N THR A 479 -10.13 -7.76 24.22
CA THR A 479 -10.29 -7.84 22.77
C THR A 479 -10.80 -6.52 22.18
N ILE A 480 -10.59 -6.33 20.87
CA ILE A 480 -11.01 -5.12 20.14
C ILE A 480 -12.54 -4.98 20.14
N ASP A 481 -13.29 -6.07 20.04
CA ASP A 481 -14.76 -6.00 19.99
C ASP A 481 -15.37 -5.72 21.36
N GLN A 482 -14.74 -6.19 22.45
CA GLN A 482 -15.08 -5.74 23.80
C GLN A 482 -14.83 -4.24 23.97
N PHE A 483 -13.73 -3.71 23.43
CA PHE A 483 -13.45 -2.27 23.43
C PHE A 483 -14.49 -1.46 22.64
N LYS A 484 -14.87 -1.92 21.43
CA LYS A 484 -15.93 -1.26 20.63
C LYS A 484 -17.28 -1.26 21.34
N THR A 485 -17.67 -2.40 21.90
CA THR A 485 -18.93 -2.55 22.67
C THR A 485 -18.93 -1.61 23.87
N ARG A 486 -17.79 -1.52 24.58
CA ARG A 486 -17.63 -0.63 25.72
C ARG A 486 -17.74 0.84 25.32
N ARG A 487 -17.15 1.23 24.19
CA ARG A 487 -17.28 2.58 23.63
C ARG A 487 -18.74 2.94 23.34
N GLN A 488 -19.51 2.02 22.77
CA GLN A 488 -20.95 2.24 22.53
C GLN A 488 -21.73 2.41 23.83
N GLN A 489 -21.40 1.66 24.88
CA GLN A 489 -22.00 1.83 26.20
C GLN A 489 -21.65 3.22 26.79
N TRP A 490 -20.41 3.68 26.63
CA TRP A 490 -19.97 5.01 27.07
C TRP A 490 -20.66 6.15 26.34
N ASP A 491 -20.86 6.01 25.02
CA ASP A 491 -21.63 6.97 24.22
C ASP A 491 -23.09 7.07 24.69
N GLN A 492 -23.60 6.01 25.34
CA GLN A 492 -24.92 5.96 25.99
C GLN A 492 -24.88 6.40 27.48
N GLY A 493 -23.75 6.90 27.97
CA GLY A 493 -23.58 7.41 29.33
C GLY A 493 -23.33 6.34 30.39
N TYR A 494 -23.14 5.07 30.01
CA TYR A 494 -22.70 4.04 30.94
C TYR A 494 -21.26 4.32 31.36
N ILE A 495 -20.95 4.27 32.66
CA ILE A 495 -19.59 4.44 33.17
C ILE A 495 -19.39 3.34 34.22
N PRO A 496 -18.44 2.42 34.02
CA PRO A 496 -18.22 1.29 34.93
C PRO A 496 -18.03 1.76 36.38
N GLU A 497 -18.71 1.11 37.34
CA GLU A 497 -18.56 1.41 38.77
C GLU A 497 -17.11 1.22 39.26
N LYS A 498 -16.38 0.29 38.64
CA LYS A 498 -14.96 0.01 38.92
C LYS A 498 -14.01 1.20 38.69
N LEU A 499 -14.46 2.26 38.00
CA LEU A 499 -13.63 3.47 37.80
C LEU A 499 -13.36 4.23 39.10
N GLY A 500 -14.11 3.95 40.18
CA GLY A 500 -13.85 4.49 41.51
C GLY A 500 -13.64 6.00 41.50
N GLU A 501 -12.50 6.44 42.05
CA GLU A 501 -12.14 7.85 42.17
C GLU A 501 -11.89 8.55 40.82
N PHE A 502 -11.66 7.79 39.74
CA PHE A 502 -11.50 8.33 38.38
C PHE A 502 -12.84 8.63 37.69
N SER A 503 -13.97 8.16 38.24
CA SER A 503 -15.32 8.37 37.67
C SER A 503 -15.62 9.85 37.34
N PRO A 504 -15.27 10.85 38.18
CA PRO A 504 -15.53 12.25 37.88
C PRO A 504 -14.74 12.78 36.68
N VAL A 505 -13.48 12.38 36.54
CA VAL A 505 -12.61 12.78 35.41
C VAL A 505 -13.14 12.19 34.11
N VAL A 506 -13.52 10.90 34.12
CA VAL A 506 -14.10 10.22 32.97
C VAL A 506 -15.49 10.78 32.61
N ARG A 507 -16.35 11.06 33.60
CA ARG A 507 -17.66 11.71 33.40
C ARG A 507 -17.54 13.09 32.75
N LYS A 508 -16.55 13.87 33.17
CA LYS A 508 -16.29 15.20 32.60
C LYS A 508 -15.70 15.08 31.19
N ALA A 509 -14.78 14.15 30.95
CA ALA A 509 -14.23 13.90 29.62
C ALA A 509 -15.29 13.44 28.61
N LEU A 510 -16.19 12.55 29.03
CA LEU A 510 -17.23 11.93 28.20
C LEU A 510 -18.59 12.63 28.30
N ASN A 511 -18.64 13.88 28.80
CA ASN A 511 -19.91 14.58 29.00
C ASN A 511 -20.62 14.80 27.65
N PRO A 512 -21.90 14.42 27.47
CA PRO A 512 -22.59 14.59 26.19
C PRO A 512 -22.68 16.06 25.74
N SER A 513 -22.61 17.03 26.66
CA SER A 513 -22.57 18.47 26.36
C SER A 513 -21.13 18.98 26.21
N PRO A 514 -20.69 19.41 25.01
CA PRO A 514 -19.30 19.83 24.76
C PRO A 514 -18.77 20.94 25.68
N GLY A 515 -19.62 21.91 26.05
CA GLY A 515 -19.24 23.00 26.96
C GLY A 515 -18.95 22.58 28.40
N ASN A 516 -19.37 21.37 28.80
CA ASN A 516 -19.13 20.81 30.13
C ASN A 516 -17.93 19.84 30.16
N ARG A 517 -17.24 19.66 29.03
CA ARG A 517 -16.04 18.83 28.91
C ARG A 517 -14.79 19.58 29.35
N TYR A 518 -13.67 18.88 29.38
CA TYR A 518 -12.37 19.53 29.45
C TYR A 518 -12.13 20.34 28.17
N SER A 519 -11.71 21.60 28.34
CA SER A 519 -11.37 22.49 27.23
C SER A 519 -10.08 22.07 26.50
N ASN A 520 -9.23 21.28 27.16
CA ASN A 520 -8.01 20.71 26.61
C ASN A 520 -7.55 19.46 27.37
N VAL A 521 -6.66 18.68 26.76
CA VAL A 521 -6.12 17.44 27.33
C VAL A 521 -5.24 17.67 28.57
N ILE A 522 -4.60 18.84 28.70
CA ILE A 522 -3.70 19.15 29.81
C ILE A 522 -4.50 19.25 31.12
N ASP A 523 -5.67 19.89 31.10
CA ASP A 523 -6.52 20.03 32.28
C ASP A 523 -7.17 18.69 32.66
N MET A 524 -7.50 17.85 31.68
CA MET A 524 -7.91 16.47 31.93
C MET A 524 -6.80 15.65 32.58
N ALA A 525 -5.57 15.72 32.04
CA ALA A 525 -4.43 14.98 32.57
C ALA A 525 -4.08 15.44 33.99
N LYS A 526 -4.12 16.74 34.28
CA LYS A 526 -3.93 17.29 35.63
C LYS A 526 -4.94 16.71 36.62
N ASP A 527 -6.21 16.67 36.26
CA ASP A 527 -7.25 16.12 37.14
C ASP A 527 -7.13 14.60 37.28
N PHE A 528 -6.76 13.89 36.21
CA PHE A 528 -6.44 12.47 36.26
C PHE A 528 -5.28 12.18 37.22
N PHE A 529 -4.17 12.92 37.12
CA PHE A 529 -3.01 12.72 37.97
C PHE A 529 -3.28 13.11 39.43
N LYS A 530 -4.09 14.14 39.70
CA LYS A 530 -4.52 14.45 41.07
C LYS A 530 -5.22 13.26 41.72
N VAL A 531 -6.10 12.60 40.98
CA VAL A 531 -6.80 11.39 41.44
C VAL A 531 -5.84 10.21 41.59
N ALA A 532 -4.86 10.05 40.69
CA ALA A 532 -3.91 8.94 40.73
C ALA A 532 -2.82 9.07 41.82
N THR A 533 -2.67 10.24 42.45
CA THR A 533 -1.67 10.51 43.50
C THR A 533 -2.22 10.51 44.93
N VAL A 534 -3.53 10.29 45.07
CA VAL A 534 -4.20 9.97 46.34
C VAL A 534 -4.22 8.45 46.48
#